data_AF-A0AAX1ND66-F1
#
_entry.id   AF-A0AAX1ND66-F1
#
_cell.length_a   1.000
_cell.length_b   1.000
_cell.length_c   1.000
_cell.angle_alpha   90.00
_cell.angle_beta   90.00
_cell.angle_gamma   90.00
#
_symmetry.space_group_name_H-M   'P 1'
#
loop_
_entity.id
_entity.type
_entity.pdbx_description
1 polymer ?
#
loop_
_entity_poly.entity_id
_entity_poly.type
_entity_poly.pdbx_seq_one_letter_code
_entity_poly.pdbx_strand_id
1 'polypeptide(L)'
;MKLVEIIVAAIGEFIAYILFLLFSEGIGKLIRSIYYGVRKLITGKEREISELERIEKRYLYKKFKLRSDFNEQIPKGMRGTVLEIIDEQNMYVEFENTKGLPFIDVDEQVFKIERKRIILENVKLKH
;
A
#
# COMPACT_ATOMS: atom_id res chain seq x y z
N MET A 1 -18.97 5.88 37.68
CA MET A 1 -19.52 5.98 36.30
C MET A 1 -18.96 7.23 35.60
N LYS A 2 -17.62 7.34 35.49
CA LYS A 2 -16.94 8.48 34.82
C LYS A 2 -15.63 8.03 34.16
N LEU A 3 -14.87 7.17 34.84
CA LEU A 3 -13.58 6.68 34.33
C LEU A 3 -13.71 5.78 33.09
N VAL A 4 -14.70 4.88 33.09
CA VAL A 4 -14.95 3.97 31.95
C VAL A 4 -15.39 4.73 30.70
N GLU A 5 -16.23 5.77 30.86
CA GLU A 5 -16.68 6.61 29.75
C GLU A 5 -15.54 7.43 29.15
N ILE A 6 -14.63 7.96 30.00
CA ILE A 6 -13.45 8.69 29.55
C ILE A 6 -12.49 7.79 28.78
N ILE A 7 -12.27 6.55 29.25
CA ILE A 7 -11.42 5.57 28.56
C ILE A 7 -12.03 5.17 27.21
N VAL A 8 -13.33 4.93 27.16
CA VAL A 8 -14.03 4.56 25.91
C VAL A 8 -14.01 5.72 24.91
N ALA A 9 -14.18 6.97 25.36
CA ALA A 9 -14.10 8.15 24.51
C ALA A 9 -12.68 8.34 23.93
N ALA A 10 -11.64 8.20 24.75
CA ALA A 10 -10.25 8.31 24.31
C ALA A 10 -9.87 7.23 23.28
N ILE A 11 -10.35 6.00 23.47
CA ILE A 11 -10.16 4.90 22.51
C ILE A 11 -10.92 5.19 21.21
N GLY A 12 -12.14 5.72 21.28
CA GLY A 12 -12.94 6.09 20.12
C GLY A 12 -12.28 7.18 19.27
N GLU A 13 -11.72 8.23 19.91
CA GLU A 13 -11.00 9.30 19.23
C GLU A 13 -9.70 8.80 18.59
N PHE A 14 -8.97 7.90 19.26
CA PHE A 14 -7.76 7.30 18.73
C PHE A 14 -8.04 6.43 17.49
N ILE A 15 -9.10 5.64 17.51
CA ILE A 15 -9.55 4.85 16.37
C ILE A 15 -10.02 5.75 15.22
N ALA A 16 -10.78 6.81 15.52
CA ALA A 16 -11.23 7.77 14.50
C ALA A 16 -10.04 8.51 13.85
N TYR A 17 -9.01 8.83 14.62
CA TYR A 17 -7.78 9.44 14.11
C TYR A 17 -7.00 8.48 13.21
N ILE A 18 -6.84 7.22 13.61
CA ILE A 18 -6.21 6.18 12.78
C ILE A 18 -7.02 5.96 11.49
N LEU A 19 -8.34 5.88 11.57
CA LEU A 19 -9.20 5.77 10.39
C LEU A 19 -9.10 7.01 9.52
N PHE A 20 -9.11 8.22 10.08
CA PHE A 20 -8.96 9.46 9.31
C PHE A 20 -7.62 9.53 8.57
N LEU A 21 -6.52 9.11 9.22
CA LEU A 21 -5.21 8.97 8.57
C LEU A 21 -5.28 7.96 7.41
N LEU A 22 -5.84 6.77 7.64
CA LEU A 22 -6.02 5.73 6.63
C LEU A 22 -6.94 6.15 5.47
N PHE A 23 -7.98 6.96 5.73
CA PHE A 23 -8.95 7.42 4.73
C PHE A 23 -8.49 8.66 3.99
N SER A 24 -7.67 9.54 4.58
CA SER A 24 -7.24 10.79 3.96
C SER A 24 -6.42 10.57 2.68
N GLU A 25 -5.62 9.50 2.62
CA GLU A 25 -4.87 9.11 1.40
C GLU A 25 -5.77 8.41 0.36
N GLY A 26 -6.75 7.62 0.80
CA GLY A 26 -7.75 6.98 -0.07
C GLY A 26 -8.75 7.95 -0.72
N ILE A 27 -9.19 8.98 0.01
CA ILE A 27 -10.09 10.03 -0.48
C ILE A 27 -9.43 10.85 -1.59
N GLY A 28 -8.12 11.07 -1.52
CA GLY A 28 -7.37 11.74 -2.59
C GLY A 28 -7.37 10.97 -3.92
N LYS A 29 -7.40 9.63 -3.89
CA LYS A 29 -7.55 8.78 -5.09
C LYS A 29 -8.97 8.85 -5.65
N LEU A 30 -9.98 8.87 -4.79
CA LEU A 30 -11.40 9.00 -5.16
C LEU A 30 -11.70 10.34 -5.85
N ILE A 31 -11.24 11.45 -5.25
CA ILE A 31 -11.42 12.81 -5.80
C ILE A 31 -10.75 12.94 -7.17
N ARG A 32 -9.55 12.39 -7.33
CA ARG A 32 -8.85 12.36 -8.63
C ARG A 32 -9.67 11.55 -9.65
N SER A 33 -10.08 10.34 -9.33
CA SER A 33 -10.89 9.49 -10.22
C SER A 33 -12.14 10.23 -10.72
N ILE A 34 -12.86 10.90 -9.82
CA ILE A 34 -14.06 11.69 -10.16
C ILE A 34 -13.70 12.88 -11.07
N TYR A 35 -12.68 13.66 -10.74
CA TYR A 35 -12.25 14.81 -11.55
C TYR A 35 -11.90 14.41 -12.99
N TYR A 36 -11.14 13.32 -13.18
CA TYR A 36 -10.77 12.85 -14.50
C TYR A 36 -11.92 12.19 -15.26
N GLY A 37 -12.85 11.53 -14.56
CA GLY A 37 -14.10 11.04 -15.16
C GLY A 37 -14.94 12.18 -15.74
N VAL A 38 -15.11 13.27 -14.99
CA VAL A 38 -15.82 14.47 -15.45
C VAL A 38 -15.08 15.16 -16.60
N ARG A 39 -13.75 15.29 -16.52
CA ARG A 39 -12.93 15.87 -17.60
C ARG A 39 -13.03 15.07 -18.90
N LYS A 40 -13.07 13.74 -18.84
CA LYS A 40 -13.24 12.86 -20.01
C LYS A 40 -14.58 13.10 -20.71
N LEU A 41 -15.66 13.23 -19.94
CA LEU A 41 -17.01 13.52 -20.47
C LEU A 41 -17.08 14.88 -21.18
N ILE A 42 -16.34 15.89 -20.70
CA ILE A 42 -16.36 17.25 -21.25
C ILE A 42 -15.42 17.38 -22.47
N THR A 43 -14.23 16.78 -22.42
CA THR A 43 -13.17 17.08 -23.40
C THR A 43 -12.93 15.97 -24.43
N GLY A 44 -13.49 14.77 -24.26
CA GLY A 44 -13.31 13.64 -25.17
C GLY A 44 -11.87 13.09 -25.26
N LYS A 45 -10.93 13.70 -24.55
CA LYS A 45 -9.52 13.27 -24.51
C LYS A 45 -9.38 12.10 -23.54
N GLU A 46 -8.88 10.97 -24.06
CA GLU A 46 -8.39 9.91 -23.19
C GLU A 46 -7.25 10.43 -22.33
N ARG A 47 -7.27 10.00 -21.08
CA ARG A 47 -6.26 10.37 -20.11
C ARG A 47 -4.93 9.78 -20.57
N GLU A 48 -3.92 10.62 -20.75
CA GLU A 48 -2.54 10.13 -20.77
C GLU A 48 -2.31 9.45 -19.42
N ILE A 49 -2.25 8.12 -19.42
CA ILE A 49 -2.09 7.35 -18.18
C ILE A 49 -0.76 7.78 -17.60
N SER A 50 -0.80 8.43 -16.43
CA SER A 50 0.42 8.88 -15.77
C SER A 50 1.31 7.66 -15.47
N GLU A 51 2.62 7.84 -15.49
CA GLU A 51 3.58 6.79 -15.14
C GLU A 51 3.22 6.15 -13.78
N LEU A 52 2.76 6.96 -12.83
CA LEU A 52 2.24 6.49 -11.54
C LEU A 52 1.07 5.49 -11.69
N GLU A 53 0.07 5.78 -12.53
CA GLU A 53 -1.09 4.90 -12.75
C GLU A 53 -0.69 3.59 -13.47
N ARG A 54 0.33 3.64 -14.34
CA ARG A 54 0.93 2.43 -14.94
C ARG A 54 1.63 1.57 -13.89
N ILE A 55 2.38 2.20 -12.99
CA ILE A 55 3.09 1.53 -11.90
C ILE A 55 2.07 0.92 -10.92
N GLU A 56 1.03 1.65 -10.53
CA GLU A 56 -0.05 1.11 -9.69
C GLU A 56 -0.66 -0.15 -10.30
N LYS A 57 -1.07 -0.13 -11.57
CA LYS A 57 -1.62 -1.32 -12.25
C LYS A 57 -0.66 -2.50 -12.27
N ARG A 58 0.64 -2.24 -12.38
CA ARG A 58 1.65 -3.29 -12.49
C ARG A 58 2.05 -3.89 -11.15
N TYR A 59 2.09 -3.08 -10.08
CA TYR A 59 2.71 -3.45 -8.81
C TYR A 59 1.72 -3.57 -7.66
N LEU A 60 0.66 -2.77 -7.60
CA LEU A 60 -0.27 -2.74 -6.47
C LEU A 60 -0.88 -4.13 -6.22
N TYR A 61 -0.85 -4.59 -4.97
CA TYR A 61 -1.31 -5.91 -4.51
C TYR A 61 -0.60 -7.12 -5.14
N LYS A 62 0.51 -6.92 -5.85
CA LYS A 62 1.30 -8.04 -6.38
C LYS A 62 2.25 -8.59 -5.32
N LYS A 63 2.40 -9.92 -5.35
CA LYS A 63 3.45 -10.62 -4.60
C LYS A 63 4.81 -10.37 -5.26
N PHE A 64 5.85 -10.27 -4.44
CA PHE A 64 7.21 -10.08 -4.90
C PHE A 64 8.21 -10.85 -4.06
N LYS A 65 9.44 -10.94 -4.56
CA LYS A 65 10.64 -11.32 -3.81
C LYS A 65 11.63 -10.19 -3.76
N LEU A 66 12.31 -10.07 -2.63
CA LEU A 66 13.36 -9.08 -2.43
C LEU A 66 14.66 -9.46 -3.18
N ARG A 67 15.30 -8.50 -3.86
CA ARG A 67 16.52 -8.70 -4.66
C ARG A 67 17.81 -8.76 -3.85
N SER A 68 17.84 -8.06 -2.74
CA SER A 68 18.99 -7.86 -1.86
C SER A 68 18.50 -7.78 -0.42
N ASP A 69 19.36 -7.99 0.57
CA ASP A 69 18.95 -7.84 1.97
C ASP A 69 18.44 -6.41 2.22
N PHE A 70 17.32 -6.29 2.96
CA PHE A 70 16.79 -5.00 3.38
C PHE A 70 17.37 -4.61 4.74
N ASN A 71 17.38 -5.55 5.67
CA ASN A 71 18.05 -5.49 6.97
C ASN A 71 18.38 -6.92 7.44
N GLU A 72 18.91 -7.08 8.67
CA GLU A 72 19.28 -8.40 9.22
C GLU A 72 18.09 -9.36 9.36
N GLN A 73 16.87 -8.83 9.51
CA GLN A 73 15.66 -9.62 9.71
C GLN A 73 14.90 -9.93 8.42
N ILE A 74 15.08 -9.09 7.39
CA ILE A 74 14.42 -9.15 6.10
C ILE A 74 15.50 -9.44 5.03
N PRO A 75 15.87 -10.72 4.88
CA PRO A 75 16.92 -11.12 3.95
C PRO A 75 16.43 -11.13 2.51
N LYS A 76 17.39 -11.17 1.60
CA LYS A 76 17.21 -11.39 0.18
C LYS A 76 16.32 -12.61 -0.08
N GLY A 77 15.40 -12.47 -1.03
CA GLY A 77 14.49 -13.53 -1.44
C GLY A 77 13.25 -13.67 -0.55
N MET A 78 13.17 -12.96 0.58
CA MET A 78 11.95 -12.87 1.38
C MET A 78 10.80 -12.36 0.51
N ARG A 79 9.63 -12.94 0.74
CA ARG A 79 8.40 -12.61 -0.01
C ARG A 79 7.70 -11.44 0.64
N GLY A 80 6.90 -10.75 -0.15
CA GLY A 80 6.01 -9.73 0.35
C GLY A 80 4.92 -9.37 -0.64
N THR A 81 4.05 -8.46 -0.22
CA THR A 81 2.97 -7.89 -1.01
C THR A 81 3.11 -6.39 -1.07
N VAL A 82 2.92 -5.79 -2.25
CA VAL A 82 2.84 -4.34 -2.38
C VAL A 82 1.48 -3.86 -1.89
N LEU A 83 1.45 -3.00 -0.88
CA LEU A 83 0.21 -2.43 -0.33
C LEU A 83 -0.13 -1.11 -0.99
N GLU A 84 0.87 -0.26 -1.24
CA GLU A 84 0.68 1.05 -1.82
C GLU A 84 1.87 1.53 -2.64
N ILE A 85 1.60 2.28 -3.70
CA ILE A 85 2.59 3.04 -4.48
C ILE A 85 2.60 4.48 -3.97
N ILE A 86 3.73 4.91 -3.43
CA ILE A 86 3.92 6.27 -2.91
C ILE A 86 4.27 7.21 -4.06
N ASP A 87 5.24 6.80 -4.87
CA ASP A 87 5.73 7.52 -6.03
C ASP A 87 6.29 6.53 -7.07
N GLU A 88 6.94 7.03 -8.14
CA GLU A 88 7.46 6.18 -9.23
C GLU A 88 8.59 5.22 -8.79
N GLN A 89 9.22 5.49 -7.66
CA GLN A 89 10.38 4.79 -7.13
C GLN A 89 10.08 4.05 -5.83
N ASN A 90 9.15 4.52 -5.01
CA ASN A 90 8.92 4.03 -3.65
C ASN A 90 7.52 3.42 -3.49
N MET A 91 7.45 2.41 -2.64
CA MET A 91 6.22 1.68 -2.32
C MET A 91 6.21 1.24 -0.87
N TYR A 92 5.01 1.10 -0.32
CA TYR A 92 4.78 0.40 0.93
C TYR A 92 4.50 -1.07 0.68
N VAL A 93 5.14 -1.93 1.47
CA VAL A 93 5.05 -3.37 1.36
C VAL A 93 4.87 -4.02 2.70
N GLU A 94 4.26 -5.20 2.69
CA GLU A 94 4.23 -6.11 3.83
C GLU A 94 5.03 -7.36 3.47
N PHE A 95 6.00 -7.73 4.31
CA PHE A 95 6.78 -8.94 4.12
C PHE A 95 6.05 -10.16 4.70
N GLU A 96 6.39 -11.33 4.19
CA GLU A 96 5.86 -12.62 4.66
C GLU A 96 6.96 -13.42 5.32
N ASN A 97 6.66 -13.98 6.48
CA ASN A 97 7.51 -14.97 7.12
C ASN A 97 7.49 -16.31 6.35
N THR A 98 8.27 -17.28 6.80
CA THR A 98 8.37 -18.61 6.16
C THR A 98 7.05 -19.39 6.12
N LYS A 99 6.05 -19.00 6.92
CA LYS A 99 4.71 -19.59 6.94
C LYS A 99 3.72 -18.85 6.02
N GLY A 100 4.16 -17.79 5.32
CA GLY A 100 3.31 -16.96 4.47
C GLY A 100 2.42 -15.98 5.24
N LEU A 101 2.68 -15.78 6.53
CA LEU A 101 1.97 -14.80 7.36
C LEU A 101 2.73 -13.46 7.36
N PRO A 102 2.04 -12.34 7.59
CA PRO A 102 2.68 -11.03 7.74
C PRO A 102 3.84 -11.10 8.74
N PHE A 103 4.98 -10.56 8.33
CA PHE A 103 6.14 -10.36 9.18
C PHE A 103 5.94 -9.07 9.99
N ILE A 104 6.16 -9.16 11.30
CA ILE A 104 6.00 -8.06 12.26
C ILE A 104 7.33 -7.96 13.01
N ASP A 105 8.01 -6.82 12.88
CA ASP A 105 9.25 -6.52 13.61
C ASP A 105 8.98 -5.46 14.66
N VAL A 106 9.05 -5.85 15.94
CA VAL A 106 8.88 -5.07 17.19
C VAL A 106 7.62 -4.21 17.27
N ASP A 107 7.29 -3.38 16.28
CA ASP A 107 6.04 -2.62 16.10
C ASP A 107 5.75 -2.22 14.62
N GLU A 108 6.56 -2.65 13.64
CA GLU A 108 6.43 -2.28 12.23
C GLU A 108 6.01 -3.50 11.39
N GLN A 109 4.87 -3.36 10.68
CA GLN A 109 4.31 -4.36 9.78
C GLN A 109 4.42 -3.94 8.30
N VAL A 110 4.54 -2.64 8.05
CA VAL A 110 4.55 -2.05 6.71
C VAL A 110 5.87 -1.31 6.51
N PHE A 111 6.58 -1.65 5.45
CA PHE A 111 7.91 -1.14 5.18
C PHE A 111 7.91 -0.32 3.89
N LYS A 112 8.62 0.81 3.91
CA LYS A 112 8.90 1.58 2.69
C LYS A 112 10.11 1.01 1.97
N ILE A 113 9.94 0.60 0.71
CA ILE A 113 11.05 0.09 -0.11
C ILE A 113 11.08 0.70 -1.51
N GLU A 114 12.26 0.70 -2.12
CA GLU A 114 12.43 1.10 -3.52
C GLU A 114 11.95 -0.01 -4.45
N ARG A 115 11.17 0.35 -5.47
CA ARG A 115 10.67 -0.53 -6.55
C ARG A 115 11.75 -1.37 -7.21
N LYS A 116 12.94 -0.79 -7.41
CA LYS A 116 14.07 -1.51 -8.06
C LYS A 116 14.59 -2.68 -7.21
N ARG A 117 14.28 -2.72 -5.91
CA ARG A 117 14.70 -3.79 -4.98
C ARG A 117 13.81 -5.03 -5.03
N ILE A 118 12.73 -5.02 -5.82
CA ILE A 118 11.80 -6.15 -5.88
C ILE A 118 11.78 -6.84 -7.25
N ILE A 119 11.39 -8.12 -7.23
CA ILE A 119 11.05 -8.92 -8.40
C ILE A 119 9.61 -9.40 -8.21
N LEU A 120 8.72 -9.02 -9.11
CA LEU A 120 7.34 -9.50 -9.08
C LEU A 120 7.29 -11.01 -9.28
N GLU A 121 6.53 -11.71 -8.45
CA GLU A 121 6.20 -13.11 -8.70
C GLU A 121 5.10 -13.17 -9.76
N ASN A 122 5.41 -13.78 -10.92
CA ASN A 122 4.40 -14.01 -11.93
C ASN A 122 3.45 -15.11 -11.43
N VAL A 123 2.21 -14.74 -11.11
CA VAL A 123 1.14 -15.72 -10.94
C VAL A 123 0.84 -16.29 -12.32
N LYS A 124 1.34 -17.50 -12.60
CA LYS A 124 0.88 -18.26 -13.76
C LYS A 124 -0.61 -18.56 -13.54
N LEU A 125 -1.48 -17.90 -14.29
CA LEU A 125 -2.87 -18.32 -14.42
C LEU A 125 -2.81 -19.74 -15.00
N LYS A 126 -3.20 -20.74 -14.22
CA LYS A 126 -3.49 -22.07 -14.76
C LYS A 126 -4.76 -21.90 -15.60
N HIS A 127 -4.60 -21.94 -16.91
CA HIS A 127 -5.70 -22.08 -17.86
C HIS A 127 -6.26 -23.50 -17.82
#